data_AF-A0A817K6J2-F1
#
_entry.id   AF-A0A817K6J2-F1
#
_cell.length_a   1.000
_cell.length_b   1.000
_cell.length_c   1.000
_cell.angle_alpha   90.00
_cell.angle_beta   90.00
_cell.angle_gamma   90.00
#
_symmetry.space_group_name_H-M   'P 1'
#
loop_
_entity.id
_entity.type
_entity.pdbx_description
1 polymer ?
#
loop_
_entity_poly.entity_id
_entity_poly.type
_entity_poly.pdbx_seq_one_letter_code
_entity_poly.pdbx_strand_id
1 'polypeptide(L)'
;MKNASTESDHKRLARYILARYGAYPTVWITAQEFNDVHSGSCGQCWANVAAYVYDLDPYKRANSMHNAYTNPIVYHDQSWYGFVTLQQSHNRVSSVDYWLTQYNAIPPRPILEDEANYEDIIPWYGGGTITPKWKTRQSAWQSQIAGTFGFTYGAQGIWWACYTTLDINYNCGNGSDARAWNTAIDFPVGEQMSFMARFWTSFEWWLLAPDGDAIIWSSAPNNTQKPYQKTDGNNRTLVIAYLPLQLNGTIYNGTVRNLSPTGLYTSQWFNPRNGTYSIIDEGWMPTKAGLWNIPSQPTSTDDWILKIQRINGPNALPNFAFGASIRSSSNRNINQTSNKAVDGDLGIYWQARDAQGFSNSWLAVDFHVNITFNKVCIIEYDQRTTGYRIEYWNGTHWLIAYTGFTINHEGIIFKAVTGSQMRIIFTSGIGYSPIIYELEVYDSTSIAT
;
A
#
# COMPACT_ATOMS: atom_id res chain seq x y z
N MET A 1 -37.45 9.20 0.06
CA MET A 1 -37.95 9.64 -1.27
C MET A 1 -38.76 10.90 -1.10
N LYS A 2 -38.33 12.01 -1.71
CA LYS A 2 -39.18 13.19 -1.94
C LYS A 2 -39.77 13.11 -3.35
N ASN A 3 -40.93 13.73 -3.55
CA ASN A 3 -41.75 13.79 -4.78
C ASN A 3 -42.73 12.61 -4.93
N ALA A 4 -43.67 12.76 -5.87
CA ALA A 4 -44.80 11.85 -6.14
C ALA A 4 -44.38 10.43 -6.61
N SER A 5 -43.09 10.16 -6.75
CA SER A 5 -42.55 8.89 -7.22
C SER A 5 -42.45 7.86 -6.09
N THR A 6 -43.02 6.68 -6.31
CA THR A 6 -43.06 5.57 -5.36
C THR A 6 -41.81 4.69 -5.43
N GLU A 7 -41.64 3.75 -4.51
CA GLU A 7 -40.57 2.72 -4.60
C GLU A 7 -40.66 1.95 -5.93
N SER A 8 -41.88 1.66 -6.40
CA SER A 8 -42.13 0.98 -7.66
C SER A 8 -41.62 1.79 -8.87
N ASP A 9 -41.79 3.11 -8.85
CA ASP A 9 -41.29 3.98 -9.92
C ASP A 9 -39.75 3.96 -9.98
N HIS A 10 -39.10 3.96 -8.82
CA HIS A 10 -37.64 3.88 -8.72
C HIS A 10 -37.11 2.50 -9.14
N LYS A 11 -37.79 1.40 -8.76
CA LYS A 11 -37.46 0.05 -9.27
C LYS A 11 -37.64 -0.05 -10.78
N ARG A 12 -38.68 0.57 -11.34
CA ARG A 12 -38.89 0.62 -12.80
C ARG A 12 -37.75 1.36 -13.50
N LEU A 13 -37.33 2.51 -12.98
CA LEU A 13 -36.19 3.26 -13.50
C LEU A 13 -34.88 2.47 -13.37
N ALA A 14 -34.62 1.87 -12.21
CA ALA A 14 -33.44 1.07 -11.95
C ALA A 14 -33.32 -0.11 -12.93
N ARG A 15 -34.42 -0.83 -13.20
CA ARG A 15 -34.45 -1.89 -14.22
C ARG A 15 -34.13 -1.36 -15.62
N TYR A 16 -34.62 -0.17 -15.97
CA TYR A 16 -34.33 0.45 -17.27
C TYR A 16 -32.83 0.81 -17.39
N ILE A 17 -32.24 1.41 -16.35
CA ILE A 17 -30.81 1.73 -16.28
C ILE A 17 -29.98 0.46 -16.41
N LEU A 18 -30.31 -0.59 -15.65
CA LEU A 18 -29.62 -1.87 -15.70
C LEU A 18 -29.74 -2.52 -17.09
N ALA A 19 -30.91 -2.51 -17.72
CA ALA A 19 -31.08 -3.05 -19.08
C ALA A 19 -30.24 -2.29 -20.12
N ARG A 20 -30.04 -0.98 -19.92
CA ARG A 20 -29.29 -0.12 -20.84
C ARG A 20 -27.77 -0.19 -20.64
N TYR A 21 -27.32 -0.28 -19.39
CA TYR A 21 -25.91 -0.14 -19.02
C TYR A 21 -25.30 -1.40 -18.39
N GLY A 22 -26.09 -2.42 -18.05
CA GLY A 22 -25.63 -3.63 -17.35
C GLY A 22 -24.71 -4.55 -18.15
N ALA A 23 -24.56 -4.31 -19.46
CA ALA A 23 -23.54 -4.98 -20.28
C ALA A 23 -22.14 -4.34 -20.15
N TYR A 24 -22.04 -3.12 -19.61
CA TYR A 24 -20.78 -2.42 -19.43
C TYR A 24 -20.14 -2.72 -18.06
N PRO A 25 -18.81 -2.56 -17.90
CA PRO A 25 -18.17 -2.59 -16.59
C PRO A 25 -18.61 -1.36 -15.78
N THR A 26 -19.57 -1.56 -14.88
CA THR A 26 -20.20 -0.48 -14.10
C THR A 26 -20.23 -0.84 -12.62
N VAL A 27 -20.12 0.18 -11.77
CA VAL A 27 -20.36 0.10 -10.32
C VAL A 27 -21.69 0.79 -10.04
N TRP A 28 -22.55 0.16 -9.23
CA TRP A 28 -23.85 0.70 -8.88
C TRP A 28 -23.78 1.37 -7.51
N ILE A 29 -24.09 2.66 -7.44
CA ILE A 29 -24.31 3.38 -6.18
C ILE A 29 -25.74 3.90 -6.22
N THR A 30 -26.60 3.30 -5.39
CA THR A 30 -28.02 3.66 -5.32
C THR A 30 -28.21 4.83 -4.37
N ALA A 31 -29.09 5.77 -4.74
CA ALA A 31 -29.38 6.98 -3.98
C ALA A 31 -28.17 7.90 -3.76
N GLN A 32 -28.45 9.16 -3.42
CA GLN A 32 -27.47 10.12 -2.92
C GLN A 32 -27.96 10.53 -1.53
N GLU A 33 -27.13 10.29 -0.51
CA GLU A 33 -27.41 10.66 0.89
C GLU A 33 -28.79 10.17 1.32
N PHE A 34 -29.03 8.85 1.21
CA PHE A 34 -30.36 8.28 1.45
C PHE A 34 -30.88 8.65 2.85
N ASN A 35 -32.20 8.74 3.04
CA ASN A 35 -32.81 8.98 4.35
C ASN A 35 -32.36 10.26 5.08
N ASP A 36 -31.80 11.21 4.35
CA ASP A 36 -31.51 12.55 4.86
C ASP A 36 -32.74 13.47 4.73
N VAL A 37 -32.75 14.55 5.52
CA VAL A 37 -33.78 15.59 5.49
C VAL A 37 -33.93 16.21 4.10
N HIS A 38 -32.88 16.18 3.26
CA HIS A 38 -32.90 16.69 1.89
C HIS A 38 -33.45 15.66 0.87
N SER A 39 -33.17 14.36 1.03
CA SER A 39 -33.53 13.28 0.08
C SER A 39 -34.85 12.53 0.41
N GLY A 40 -35.40 12.77 1.61
CA GLY A 40 -36.69 12.28 2.07
C GLY A 40 -36.62 10.93 2.78
N SER A 41 -37.43 10.77 3.81
CA SER A 41 -37.34 9.74 4.85
C SER A 41 -37.85 8.36 4.41
N CYS A 42 -37.10 7.63 3.57
CA CYS A 42 -37.29 6.19 3.48
C CYS A 42 -35.99 5.46 3.12
N GLY A 43 -35.16 5.18 4.14
CA GLY A 43 -33.94 4.39 3.97
C GLY A 43 -34.22 2.95 3.49
N GLN A 44 -35.23 2.29 4.08
CA GLN A 44 -35.59 0.93 3.67
C GLN A 44 -36.03 0.85 2.20
N CYS A 45 -36.74 1.86 1.71
CA CYS A 45 -37.18 1.84 0.32
C CYS A 45 -35.99 1.93 -0.65
N TRP A 46 -34.96 2.72 -0.35
CA TRP A 46 -33.74 2.78 -1.15
C TRP A 46 -32.93 1.49 -1.07
N ALA A 47 -32.86 0.87 0.12
CA ALA A 47 -32.29 -0.47 0.28
C ALA A 47 -33.02 -1.51 -0.60
N ASN A 48 -34.36 -1.44 -0.66
CA ASN A 48 -35.16 -2.31 -1.54
C ASN A 48 -34.86 -2.09 -3.03
N VAL A 49 -34.57 -0.84 -3.45
CA VAL A 49 -34.16 -0.53 -4.83
C VAL A 49 -32.76 -1.09 -5.11
N ALA A 50 -31.80 -0.90 -4.19
CA ALA A 50 -30.44 -1.41 -4.32
C ALA A 50 -30.40 -2.94 -4.38
N ALA A 51 -31.18 -3.61 -3.53
CA ALA A 51 -31.37 -5.06 -3.57
C ALA A 51 -31.96 -5.53 -4.91
N TYR A 52 -32.98 -4.82 -5.41
CA TYR A 52 -33.60 -5.14 -6.69
C TYR A 52 -32.65 -4.99 -7.89
N VAL A 53 -31.78 -3.97 -7.89
CA VAL A 53 -30.70 -3.85 -8.90
C VAL A 53 -29.79 -5.06 -8.84
N TYR A 54 -29.31 -5.40 -7.63
CA TYR A 54 -28.41 -6.53 -7.43
C TYR A 54 -29.05 -7.87 -7.85
N ASP A 55 -30.33 -8.10 -7.53
CA ASP A 55 -31.05 -9.33 -7.89
C ASP A 55 -31.18 -9.49 -9.40
N LEU A 56 -31.41 -8.40 -10.12
CA LEU A 56 -31.54 -8.40 -11.57
C LEU A 56 -30.19 -8.42 -12.31
N ASP A 57 -29.11 -7.89 -11.72
CA ASP A 57 -27.79 -7.88 -12.36
C ASP A 57 -27.25 -9.32 -12.47
N PRO A 58 -27.09 -9.88 -13.68
CA PRO A 58 -26.61 -11.26 -13.83
C PRO A 58 -25.14 -11.43 -13.42
N TYR A 59 -24.38 -10.33 -13.35
CA TYR A 59 -22.96 -10.35 -13.00
C TYR A 59 -22.70 -10.08 -11.51
N LYS A 60 -23.74 -9.73 -10.74
CA LYS A 60 -23.64 -9.43 -9.31
C LYS A 60 -22.49 -8.45 -8.99
N ARG A 61 -22.36 -7.39 -9.79
CA ARG A 61 -21.26 -6.41 -9.68
C ARG A 61 -21.26 -5.66 -8.35
N ALA A 62 -20.19 -4.92 -8.12
CA ALA A 62 -20.08 -4.00 -7.01
C ALA A 62 -21.30 -3.06 -6.97
N ASN A 63 -22.04 -3.15 -5.87
CA ASN A 63 -23.28 -2.44 -5.63
C ASN A 63 -23.26 -1.90 -4.21
N SER A 64 -23.66 -0.65 -4.03
CA SER A 64 -23.77 0.00 -2.73
C SER A 64 -24.85 1.09 -2.76
N MET A 65 -24.95 1.85 -1.67
CA MET A 65 -25.94 2.90 -1.49
C MET A 65 -25.31 4.08 -0.73
N HIS A 66 -25.25 5.28 -1.35
CA HIS A 66 -24.52 6.42 -0.80
C HIS A 66 -25.13 6.91 0.52
N ASN A 67 -24.35 6.81 1.59
CA ASN A 67 -24.79 7.10 2.94
C ASN A 67 -24.73 8.59 3.27
N ALA A 68 -25.76 9.12 3.93
CA ALA A 68 -25.70 10.46 4.51
C ALA A 68 -24.78 10.47 5.75
N TYR A 69 -24.08 11.57 6.02
CA TYR A 69 -23.18 11.66 7.20
C TYR A 69 -23.87 11.41 8.55
N THR A 70 -25.19 11.55 8.62
CA THR A 70 -26.03 11.35 9.81
C THR A 70 -26.51 9.91 10.00
N ASN A 71 -26.41 9.08 8.97
CA ASN A 71 -26.97 7.73 9.00
C ASN A 71 -26.00 6.72 9.61
N PRO A 72 -26.52 5.75 10.40
CA PRO A 72 -25.74 4.59 10.78
C PRO A 72 -25.49 3.68 9.58
N ILE A 73 -24.33 3.00 9.57
CA ILE A 73 -24.03 1.94 8.59
C ILE A 73 -24.60 0.62 9.13
N VAL A 74 -25.61 0.07 8.45
CA VAL A 74 -26.41 -1.05 8.98
C VAL A 74 -26.59 -2.24 8.03
N TYR A 75 -26.06 -2.18 6.81
CA TYR A 75 -26.31 -3.20 5.77
C TYR A 75 -25.13 -4.15 5.52
N HIS A 76 -24.18 -4.26 6.46
CA HIS A 76 -23.03 -5.15 6.31
C HIS A 76 -23.41 -6.60 6.00
N ASP A 77 -24.50 -7.10 6.57
CA ASP A 77 -24.99 -8.46 6.41
C ASP A 77 -25.74 -8.71 5.10
N GLN A 78 -26.04 -7.68 4.32
CA GLN A 78 -26.82 -7.78 3.10
C GLN A 78 -25.92 -8.17 1.90
N SER A 79 -26.33 -9.16 1.11
CA SER A 79 -25.57 -9.62 -0.07
C SER A 79 -25.42 -8.53 -1.14
N TRP A 80 -26.44 -7.69 -1.31
CA TRP A 80 -26.44 -6.60 -2.27
C TRP A 80 -25.54 -5.44 -1.86
N TYR A 81 -25.13 -5.35 -0.59
CA TYR A 81 -24.27 -4.29 -0.07
C TYR A 81 -22.80 -4.72 -0.20
N GLY A 82 -22.24 -4.55 -1.40
CA GLY A 82 -20.91 -5.04 -1.77
C GLY A 82 -19.77 -4.29 -1.08
N PHE A 83 -19.96 -3.02 -0.75
CA PHE A 83 -19.00 -2.19 -0.04
C PHE A 83 -19.69 -1.06 0.73
N VAL A 84 -19.03 -0.56 1.77
CA VAL A 84 -19.48 0.59 2.55
C VAL A 84 -19.12 1.88 1.82
N THR A 85 -20.08 2.79 1.65
CA THR A 85 -19.84 4.18 1.24
C THR A 85 -20.00 5.08 2.46
N LEU A 86 -18.99 5.89 2.75
CA LEU A 86 -19.00 6.84 3.85
C LEU A 86 -19.10 8.27 3.33
N GLN A 87 -19.66 9.13 4.18
CA GLN A 87 -19.64 10.58 4.00
C GLN A 87 -19.17 11.22 5.31
N GLN A 88 -17.90 11.59 5.39
CA GLN A 88 -17.30 12.20 6.58
C GLN A 88 -17.79 13.65 6.84
N SER A 89 -18.53 14.23 5.89
CA SER A 89 -19.01 15.63 5.84
C SER A 89 -17.96 16.65 5.33
N HIS A 90 -18.36 17.91 5.26
CA HIS A 90 -17.54 19.03 4.78
C HIS A 90 -17.15 20.00 5.90
N ASN A 91 -16.01 20.68 5.72
CA ASN A 91 -15.33 21.55 6.67
C ASN A 91 -15.07 20.93 8.06
N ARG A 92 -15.03 19.61 8.17
CA ARG A 92 -14.77 18.84 9.40
C ARG A 92 -13.75 17.75 9.11
N VAL A 93 -12.91 17.38 10.08
CA VAL A 93 -12.07 16.18 10.00
C VAL A 93 -12.46 15.22 11.12
N SER A 94 -12.38 13.92 10.86
CA SER A 94 -12.57 12.86 11.87
C SER A 94 -11.20 12.37 12.37
N SER A 95 -11.18 11.71 13.54
CA SER A 95 -10.05 10.83 13.88
C SER A 95 -10.01 9.65 12.91
N VAL A 96 -8.84 9.05 12.72
CA VAL A 96 -8.66 7.78 12.00
C VAL A 96 -9.64 6.69 12.46
N ASP A 97 -10.07 6.75 13.73
CA ASP A 97 -10.99 5.79 14.34
C ASP A 97 -12.38 5.74 13.68
N TYR A 98 -12.79 6.82 13.00
CA TYR A 98 -14.04 6.86 12.23
C TYR A 98 -14.08 5.78 11.15
N TRP A 99 -13.00 5.65 10.38
CA TRP A 99 -12.87 4.63 9.34
C TRP A 99 -12.52 3.26 9.93
N LEU A 100 -11.67 3.19 10.97
CA LEU A 100 -11.34 1.93 11.64
C LEU A 100 -12.57 1.24 12.24
N THR A 101 -13.56 2.01 12.69
CA THR A 101 -14.84 1.46 13.18
C THR A 101 -15.52 0.64 12.10
N GLN A 102 -15.50 1.10 10.86
CA GLN A 102 -16.11 0.40 9.72
C GLN A 102 -15.21 -0.74 9.24
N TYR A 103 -13.88 -0.57 9.26
CA TYR A 103 -12.93 -1.60 8.88
C TYR A 103 -13.04 -2.85 9.78
N ASN A 104 -13.27 -2.62 11.08
CA ASN A 104 -13.43 -3.69 12.07
C ASN A 104 -14.87 -4.19 12.22
N ALA A 105 -15.82 -3.64 11.46
CA ALA A 105 -17.22 -4.06 11.55
C ALA A 105 -17.40 -5.50 11.05
N ILE A 106 -18.33 -6.22 11.69
CA ILE A 106 -18.67 -7.60 11.36
C ILE A 106 -20.12 -7.66 10.87
N PRO A 107 -20.40 -8.31 9.72
CA PRO A 107 -19.43 -8.92 8.80
C PRO A 107 -18.56 -7.90 8.06
N PRO A 108 -17.31 -8.28 7.70
CA PRO A 108 -16.37 -7.35 7.06
C PRO A 108 -16.84 -6.98 5.66
N ARG A 109 -16.59 -5.72 5.28
CA ARG A 109 -16.87 -5.17 3.94
C ARG A 109 -15.73 -4.23 3.51
N PRO A 110 -15.41 -4.17 2.21
CA PRO A 110 -14.59 -3.08 1.67
C PRO A 110 -15.25 -1.73 1.95
N ILE A 111 -14.45 -0.68 2.14
CA ILE A 111 -14.95 0.66 2.50
C ILE A 111 -14.40 1.69 1.52
N LEU A 112 -15.24 2.61 1.11
CA LEU A 112 -14.92 3.81 0.34
C LEU A 112 -15.33 5.03 1.16
N GLU A 113 -14.40 5.97 1.36
CA GLU A 113 -14.80 7.33 1.69
C GLU A 113 -15.22 8.01 0.39
N ASP A 114 -16.53 8.11 0.21
CA ASP A 114 -17.15 8.49 -1.05
C ASP A 114 -17.46 10.00 -1.10
N GLU A 115 -17.55 10.64 0.06
CA GLU A 115 -17.82 12.08 0.12
C GLU A 115 -17.25 12.73 1.40
N ALA A 116 -16.09 13.38 1.27
CA ALA A 116 -15.51 14.16 2.34
C ALA A 116 -14.83 15.42 1.80
N ASN A 117 -15.00 16.55 2.51
CA ASN A 117 -14.24 17.79 2.34
C ASN A 117 -13.84 18.11 0.89
N TYR A 118 -14.81 18.34 0.01
CA TYR A 118 -14.51 18.78 -1.35
C TYR A 118 -13.60 20.02 -1.34
N GLU A 119 -12.64 20.08 -2.26
CA GLU A 119 -11.69 21.19 -2.31
C GLU A 119 -12.43 22.51 -2.53
N ASP A 120 -12.09 23.51 -1.71
CA ASP A 120 -12.69 24.84 -1.71
C ASP A 120 -14.22 24.89 -1.46
N ILE A 121 -14.86 23.80 -1.02
CA ILE A 121 -16.31 23.81 -0.74
C ILE A 121 -16.66 24.77 0.39
N ILE A 122 -17.79 25.47 0.25
CA ILE A 122 -18.30 26.46 1.21
C ILE A 122 -19.62 25.96 1.80
N PRO A 123 -19.57 25.06 2.81
CA PRO A 123 -20.79 24.59 3.45
C PRO A 123 -21.39 25.69 4.33
N TRP A 124 -22.66 26.03 4.11
CA TRP A 124 -23.41 26.97 4.96
C TRP A 124 -23.33 26.59 6.45
N TYR A 125 -23.51 25.30 6.75
CA TYR A 125 -23.43 24.76 8.11
C TYR A 125 -22.01 24.71 8.68
N GLY A 126 -20.97 24.81 7.84
CA GLY A 126 -19.58 24.89 8.25
C GLY A 126 -19.09 26.33 8.42
N GLY A 127 -19.98 27.25 8.79
CA GLY A 127 -19.68 28.66 9.03
C GLY A 127 -19.58 29.51 7.77
N GLY A 128 -19.98 28.98 6.60
CA GLY A 128 -19.96 29.73 5.34
C GLY A 128 -18.57 30.14 4.89
N THR A 129 -17.55 29.36 5.25
CA THR A 129 -16.15 29.62 4.88
C THR A 129 -15.64 28.52 3.95
N ILE A 130 -14.66 28.89 3.12
CA ILE A 130 -13.96 27.96 2.24
C ILE A 130 -13.28 26.89 3.08
N THR A 131 -13.56 25.63 2.77
CA THR A 131 -12.90 24.48 3.40
C THR A 131 -11.38 24.53 3.12
N PRO A 132 -10.52 24.56 4.16
CA PRO A 132 -9.09 24.55 3.94
C PRO A 132 -8.62 23.30 3.18
N LYS A 133 -7.82 23.49 2.13
CA LYS A 133 -7.30 22.43 1.24
C LYS A 133 -6.68 21.23 1.97
N TRP A 134 -6.05 21.47 3.12
CA TRP A 134 -5.45 20.41 3.91
C TRP A 134 -6.48 19.42 4.46
N LYS A 135 -7.74 19.82 4.69
CA LYS A 135 -8.81 18.92 5.17
C LYS A 135 -9.15 17.87 4.13
N THR A 136 -9.19 18.24 2.85
CA THR A 136 -9.38 17.31 1.73
C THR A 136 -8.27 16.26 1.70
N ARG A 137 -7.00 16.70 1.70
CA ARG A 137 -5.84 15.78 1.76
C ARG A 137 -5.86 14.88 3.00
N GLN A 138 -6.13 15.45 4.16
CA GLN A 138 -6.15 14.68 5.42
C GLN A 138 -7.23 13.60 5.40
N SER A 139 -8.42 13.92 4.89
CA SER A 139 -9.53 12.95 4.78
C SER A 139 -9.14 11.80 3.85
N ALA A 140 -8.53 12.13 2.70
CA ALA A 140 -8.05 11.14 1.76
C ALA A 140 -7.02 10.19 2.40
N TRP A 141 -5.94 10.74 2.95
CA TRP A 141 -4.87 9.91 3.51
C TRP A 141 -5.28 9.14 4.77
N GLN A 142 -6.03 9.76 5.71
CA GLN A 142 -6.50 9.05 6.90
C GLN A 142 -7.48 7.93 6.54
N SER A 143 -8.38 8.14 5.59
CA SER A 143 -9.30 7.08 5.15
C SER A 143 -8.55 5.85 4.64
N GLN A 144 -7.61 6.06 3.72
CA GLN A 144 -6.90 4.93 3.10
C GLN A 144 -5.91 4.27 4.06
N ILE A 145 -5.31 5.00 5.00
CA ILE A 145 -4.52 4.42 6.10
C ILE A 145 -5.38 3.61 7.07
N ALA A 146 -6.63 4.03 7.30
CA ALA A 146 -7.55 3.33 8.18
C ALA A 146 -8.23 2.11 7.54
N GLY A 147 -8.00 1.84 6.25
CA GLY A 147 -8.49 0.62 5.60
C GLY A 147 -9.47 0.82 4.47
N THR A 148 -9.79 2.07 4.06
CA THR A 148 -10.55 2.25 2.82
C THR A 148 -9.73 1.75 1.62
N PHE A 149 -10.41 1.25 0.60
CA PHE A 149 -9.76 0.81 -0.64
C PHE A 149 -9.47 1.98 -1.60
N GLY A 150 -9.95 3.18 -1.27
CA GLY A 150 -9.78 4.39 -2.05
C GLY A 150 -10.47 5.60 -1.40
N PHE A 151 -10.51 6.69 -2.15
CA PHE A 151 -11.12 7.96 -1.77
C PHE A 151 -11.72 8.62 -3.02
N THR A 152 -12.93 9.17 -2.90
CA THR A 152 -13.56 9.95 -3.97
C THR A 152 -13.28 11.43 -3.77
N TYR A 153 -12.59 12.04 -4.74
CA TYR A 153 -12.32 13.48 -4.74
C TYR A 153 -13.51 14.27 -5.31
N GLY A 154 -13.78 15.42 -4.69
CA GLY A 154 -14.69 16.42 -5.24
C GLY A 154 -14.17 17.82 -4.98
N ALA A 155 -14.70 18.79 -5.72
CA ALA A 155 -14.30 20.19 -5.62
C ALA A 155 -15.47 21.12 -5.89
N GLN A 156 -15.46 22.29 -5.24
CA GLN A 156 -16.38 23.38 -5.53
C GLN A 156 -16.33 23.76 -7.02
N GLY A 157 -17.49 23.91 -7.65
CA GLY A 157 -17.61 24.11 -9.09
C GLY A 157 -17.70 22.80 -9.90
N ILE A 158 -17.00 21.73 -9.49
CA ILE A 158 -17.09 20.41 -10.15
C ILE A 158 -18.32 19.63 -9.70
N TRP A 159 -18.55 19.51 -8.39
CA TRP A 159 -19.58 18.62 -7.83
C TRP A 159 -21.00 18.99 -8.28
N TRP A 160 -21.26 20.27 -8.55
CA TRP A 160 -22.53 20.78 -9.08
C TRP A 160 -22.47 21.16 -10.58
N ALA A 161 -21.34 20.89 -11.25
CA ALA A 161 -21.09 21.23 -12.65
C ALA A 161 -21.39 22.70 -13.01
N CYS A 162 -20.90 23.63 -12.19
CA CYS A 162 -21.10 25.07 -12.36
C CYS A 162 -20.39 25.56 -13.61
N TYR A 163 -21.16 25.97 -14.62
CA TYR A 163 -20.62 26.30 -15.95
C TYR A 163 -19.78 27.57 -15.92
N THR A 164 -20.22 28.57 -15.15
CA THR A 164 -19.51 29.83 -14.96
C THR A 164 -19.56 30.30 -13.50
N THR A 165 -18.75 31.30 -13.16
CA THR A 165 -18.83 31.99 -11.85
C THR A 165 -20.04 32.92 -11.73
N LEU A 166 -20.87 33.05 -12.77
CA LEU A 166 -22.10 33.84 -12.78
C LEU A 166 -23.35 32.99 -12.51
N ASP A 167 -23.20 31.68 -12.36
CA ASP A 167 -24.31 30.77 -12.11
C ASP A 167 -24.98 31.13 -10.77
N ILE A 168 -26.28 31.44 -10.82
CA ILE A 168 -27.03 31.96 -9.67
C ILE A 168 -27.41 30.89 -8.63
N ASN A 169 -27.05 29.62 -8.86
CA ASN A 169 -27.32 28.56 -7.91
C ASN A 169 -26.31 28.66 -6.76
N TYR A 170 -26.82 28.70 -5.52
CA TYR A 170 -25.98 28.84 -4.33
C TYR A 170 -24.92 27.72 -4.19
N ASN A 171 -25.15 26.54 -4.77
CA ASN A 171 -24.19 25.44 -4.82
C ASN A 171 -22.93 25.78 -5.63
N CYS A 172 -22.97 26.80 -6.47
CA CYS A 172 -21.83 27.30 -7.22
C CYS A 172 -20.97 28.32 -6.47
N GLY A 173 -21.41 28.75 -5.27
CA GLY A 173 -20.81 29.86 -4.53
C GLY A 173 -21.28 31.21 -5.08
N ASN A 174 -20.94 32.29 -4.36
CA ASN A 174 -21.35 33.65 -4.72
C ASN A 174 -20.14 34.59 -4.70
N GLY A 175 -20.13 35.60 -5.59
CA GLY A 175 -19.09 36.63 -5.61
C GLY A 175 -17.69 36.04 -5.80
N SER A 176 -16.75 36.39 -4.91
CA SER A 176 -15.37 35.88 -4.92
C SER A 176 -15.25 34.38 -4.63
N ASP A 177 -16.31 33.77 -4.09
CA ASP A 177 -16.32 32.37 -3.69
C ASP A 177 -16.91 31.46 -4.77
N ALA A 178 -17.43 32.04 -5.86
CA ALA A 178 -17.93 31.28 -7.00
C ALA A 178 -16.77 30.53 -7.71
N ARG A 179 -17.00 29.27 -8.09
CA ARG A 179 -16.05 28.44 -8.85
C ARG A 179 -16.72 27.88 -10.09
N ALA A 180 -16.07 28.00 -11.24
CA ALA A 180 -16.48 27.33 -12.46
C ALA A 180 -15.78 25.97 -12.57
N TRP A 181 -16.46 24.95 -13.11
CA TRP A 181 -15.91 23.60 -13.19
C TRP A 181 -14.59 23.58 -13.97
N ASN A 182 -14.49 24.37 -15.04
CA ASN A 182 -13.35 24.38 -15.96
C ASN A 182 -12.08 25.02 -15.37
N THR A 183 -12.20 25.79 -14.28
CA THR A 183 -11.04 26.28 -13.51
C THR A 183 -10.79 25.41 -12.28
N ALA A 184 -11.84 24.82 -11.72
CA ALA A 184 -11.74 23.92 -10.58
C ALA A 184 -11.03 22.59 -10.89
N ILE A 185 -10.99 22.15 -12.16
CA ILE A 185 -10.18 20.99 -12.58
C ILE A 185 -8.69 21.16 -12.31
N ASP A 186 -8.19 22.40 -12.26
CA ASP A 186 -6.78 22.73 -12.03
C ASP A 186 -6.49 23.01 -10.55
N PHE A 187 -7.42 22.69 -9.66
CA PHE A 187 -7.17 22.87 -8.24
C PHE A 187 -6.06 21.94 -7.72
N PRO A 188 -5.23 22.45 -6.78
CA PRO A 188 -4.01 21.76 -6.37
C PRO A 188 -4.28 20.46 -5.61
N VAL A 189 -5.37 20.30 -4.85
CA VAL A 189 -5.63 19.01 -4.19
C VAL A 189 -6.05 17.95 -5.21
N GLY A 190 -6.75 18.34 -6.28
CA GLY A 190 -7.01 17.45 -7.42
C GLY A 190 -5.73 16.82 -7.99
N GLU A 191 -4.69 17.63 -8.24
CA GLU A 191 -3.38 17.11 -8.65
C GLU A 191 -2.74 16.24 -7.55
N GLN A 192 -2.88 16.62 -6.28
CA GLN A 192 -2.35 15.86 -5.14
C GLN A 192 -2.96 14.47 -5.01
N MET A 193 -4.21 14.27 -5.42
CA MET A 193 -4.82 12.94 -5.48
C MET A 193 -4.11 12.04 -6.50
N SER A 194 -3.52 12.59 -7.57
CA SER A 194 -2.68 11.81 -8.50
C SER A 194 -1.39 11.31 -7.84
N PHE A 195 -0.78 12.10 -6.95
CA PHE A 195 0.38 11.67 -6.18
C PHE A 195 0.02 10.54 -5.21
N MET A 196 -1.13 10.66 -4.54
CA MET A 196 -1.63 9.62 -3.64
C MET A 196 -1.94 8.32 -4.39
N ALA A 197 -2.61 8.39 -5.53
CA ALA A 197 -2.88 7.21 -6.36
C ALA A 197 -1.58 6.51 -6.78
N ARG A 198 -0.61 7.26 -7.35
CA ARG A 198 0.70 6.72 -7.74
C ARG A 198 1.47 6.12 -6.56
N PHE A 199 1.38 6.74 -5.38
CA PHE A 199 2.01 6.22 -4.17
C PHE A 199 1.46 4.82 -3.83
N TRP A 200 0.14 4.69 -3.68
CA TRP A 200 -0.47 3.43 -3.30
C TRP A 200 -0.34 2.34 -4.37
N THR A 201 -0.39 2.70 -5.65
CA THR A 201 -0.23 1.72 -6.74
C THR A 201 1.22 1.36 -7.05
N SER A 202 2.20 1.91 -6.32
CA SER A 202 3.63 1.54 -6.48
C SER A 202 4.02 0.25 -5.73
N PHE A 203 3.07 -0.37 -5.04
CA PHE A 203 3.22 -1.64 -4.33
C PHE A 203 1.86 -2.35 -4.19
N GLU A 204 1.86 -3.61 -3.75
CA GLU A 204 0.65 -4.42 -3.53
C GLU A 204 -0.11 -3.95 -2.28
N TRP A 205 -0.65 -2.73 -2.32
CA TRP A 205 -1.29 -2.07 -1.17
C TRP A 205 -2.45 -2.87 -0.56
N TRP A 206 -3.07 -3.78 -1.33
CA TRP A 206 -4.14 -4.67 -0.87
C TRP A 206 -3.65 -5.73 0.12
N LEU A 207 -2.34 -5.95 0.25
CA LEU A 207 -1.74 -6.80 1.28
C LEU A 207 -1.50 -6.05 2.60
N LEU A 208 -1.69 -4.73 2.63
CA LEU A 208 -1.48 -3.91 3.81
C LEU A 208 -2.77 -3.76 4.63
N ALA A 209 -2.68 -4.04 5.92
CA ALA A 209 -3.76 -3.85 6.89
C ALA A 209 -3.41 -2.71 7.87
N PRO A 210 -4.42 -1.95 8.38
CA PRO A 210 -4.22 -1.04 9.50
C PRO A 210 -3.63 -1.77 10.70
N ASP A 211 -2.49 -1.29 11.23
CA ASP A 211 -1.73 -1.94 12.30
C ASP A 211 -1.32 -0.89 13.35
N GLY A 212 -2.25 -0.60 14.27
CA GLY A 212 -2.03 0.37 15.36
C GLY A 212 -0.87 0.02 16.28
N ASP A 213 -0.45 -1.24 16.34
CA ASP A 213 0.64 -1.72 17.18
C ASP A 213 2.02 -1.56 16.51
N ALA A 214 2.07 -1.21 15.22
CA ALA A 214 3.34 -1.08 14.50
C ALA A 214 4.25 0.03 15.00
N ILE A 215 3.67 1.14 15.44
CA ILE A 215 4.43 2.31 15.87
C ILE A 215 3.93 2.76 17.23
N ILE A 216 4.85 2.91 18.18
CA ILE A 216 4.61 3.64 19.41
C ILE A 216 4.98 5.10 19.15
N TRP A 217 3.99 5.97 19.08
CA TRP A 217 4.18 7.41 18.94
C TRP A 217 4.38 8.06 20.30
N SER A 218 5.44 8.86 20.48
CA SER A 218 5.83 9.38 21.81
C SER A 218 4.84 10.42 22.37
N SER A 219 4.27 11.25 21.50
CA SER A 219 3.39 12.37 21.89
C SER A 219 2.23 12.58 20.92
N ALA A 220 1.80 11.54 20.21
CA ALA A 220 0.72 11.68 19.23
C ALA A 220 -0.59 12.10 19.92
N PRO A 221 -1.36 13.05 19.34
CA PRO A 221 -2.68 13.36 19.83
C PRO A 221 -3.64 12.21 19.50
N ASN A 222 -4.66 12.03 20.34
CA ASN A 222 -5.72 11.02 20.14
C ASN A 222 -6.97 11.59 19.46
N ASN A 223 -6.84 12.74 18.78
CA ASN A 223 -7.94 13.46 18.16
C ASN A 223 -7.87 13.35 16.62
N THR A 224 -8.42 14.34 15.92
CA THR A 224 -8.44 14.38 14.44
C THR A 224 -7.05 14.44 13.80
N GLN A 225 -6.00 14.80 14.56
CA GLN A 225 -4.61 14.76 14.08
C GLN A 225 -3.87 13.46 14.43
N LYS A 226 -4.54 12.44 14.97
CA LYS A 226 -3.91 11.15 15.29
C LYS A 226 -3.19 10.54 14.06
N PRO A 227 -1.86 10.31 14.12
CA PRO A 227 -1.15 9.58 13.09
C PRO A 227 -1.51 8.10 13.18
N TYR A 228 -1.41 7.41 12.05
CA TYR A 228 -1.72 5.99 12.00
C TYR A 228 -0.98 5.31 10.87
N GLN A 229 -0.97 3.98 10.88
CA GLN A 229 -0.11 3.21 10.00
C GLN A 229 -0.74 1.90 9.52
N LYS A 230 -0.21 1.42 8.40
CA LYS A 230 -0.48 0.10 7.83
C LYS A 230 0.81 -0.69 7.68
N THR A 231 0.71 -2.00 7.78
CA THR A 231 1.80 -2.96 7.55
C THR A 231 1.32 -4.17 6.75
N ASP A 232 2.26 -4.94 6.21
CA ASP A 232 2.05 -6.27 5.62
C ASP A 232 2.02 -7.40 6.68
N GLY A 233 1.77 -7.05 7.95
CA GLY A 233 1.74 -7.99 9.07
C GLY A 233 3.06 -8.11 9.82
N ASN A 234 3.30 -9.28 10.42
CA ASN A 234 4.30 -9.43 11.50
C ASN A 234 5.77 -9.25 11.06
N ASN A 235 6.09 -9.43 9.78
CA ASN A 235 7.47 -9.30 9.29
C ASN A 235 7.80 -7.88 8.79
N ARG A 236 6.78 -7.00 8.75
CA ARG A 236 6.86 -5.55 8.50
C ARG A 236 7.86 -5.18 7.42
N THR A 237 7.69 -5.79 6.25
CA THR A 237 8.58 -5.54 5.12
C THR A 237 8.22 -4.22 4.46
N LEU A 238 6.97 -3.77 4.63
CA LEU A 238 6.52 -2.44 4.30
C LEU A 238 5.70 -1.87 5.47
N VAL A 239 6.12 -0.71 5.97
CA VAL A 239 5.37 0.09 6.95
C VAL A 239 5.10 1.45 6.34
N ILE A 240 3.82 1.82 6.22
CA ILE A 240 3.39 3.13 5.77
C ILE A 240 2.65 3.82 6.91
N ALA A 241 3.05 5.03 7.29
CA ALA A 241 2.33 5.84 8.25
C ALA A 241 1.96 7.21 7.66
N TYR A 242 0.73 7.67 7.92
CA TYR A 242 0.34 9.05 7.65
C TYR A 242 0.39 9.87 8.93
N LEU A 243 1.07 10.99 8.84
CA LEU A 243 1.25 11.97 9.90
C LEU A 243 0.50 13.24 9.47
N PRO A 244 -0.69 13.51 10.03
CA PRO A 244 -1.43 14.73 9.73
C PRO A 244 -0.63 15.98 10.09
N LEU A 245 -0.97 17.12 9.48
CA LEU A 245 -0.41 18.39 9.93
C LEU A 245 -0.80 18.70 11.38
N GLN A 246 0.03 19.45 12.09
CA GLN A 246 -0.19 19.72 13.50
C GLN A 246 -0.87 21.08 13.67
N LEU A 247 -2.06 21.08 14.28
CA LEU A 247 -2.77 22.32 14.59
C LEU A 247 -2.22 23.03 15.85
N ASN A 248 -1.54 22.28 16.73
CA ASN A 248 -1.06 22.76 18.03
C ASN A 248 0.48 22.59 18.22
N GLY A 249 1.24 22.35 17.14
CA GLY A 249 2.70 22.25 17.18
C GLY A 249 3.30 20.95 17.76
N THR A 250 2.51 19.88 17.90
CA THR A 250 2.93 18.58 18.45
C THR A 250 3.80 17.76 17.50
N ILE A 251 5.14 17.78 17.66
CA ILE A 251 6.05 17.04 16.77
C ILE A 251 5.83 15.52 16.86
N TYR A 252 5.58 14.89 15.72
CA TYR A 252 5.54 13.44 15.59
C TYR A 252 6.94 12.84 15.54
N ASN A 253 7.20 11.95 16.48
CA ASN A 253 8.29 10.97 16.46
C ASN A 253 7.81 9.72 17.19
N GLY A 254 8.57 8.63 17.08
CA GLY A 254 8.19 7.39 17.72
C GLY A 254 9.16 6.27 17.44
N THR A 255 8.73 5.06 17.72
CA THR A 255 9.52 3.85 17.50
C THR A 255 8.65 2.84 16.75
N VAL A 256 9.10 2.44 15.57
CA VAL A 256 8.53 1.27 14.88
C VAL A 256 9.04 0.01 15.57
N ARG A 257 8.17 -0.99 15.71
CA ARG A 257 8.46 -2.26 16.39
C ARG A 257 8.45 -3.43 15.42
N ASN A 258 8.82 -4.62 15.89
CA ASN A 258 8.73 -5.90 15.18
C ASN A 258 9.23 -5.87 13.73
N LEU A 259 10.25 -5.06 13.45
CA LEU A 259 11.02 -5.20 12.22
C LEU A 259 11.90 -6.44 12.32
N SER A 260 12.24 -7.06 11.20
CA SER A 260 13.20 -8.16 11.19
C SER A 260 14.58 -7.63 11.63
N PRO A 261 15.20 -8.13 12.71
CA PRO A 261 16.52 -7.68 13.16
C PRO A 261 17.65 -7.95 12.16
N THR A 262 17.41 -8.82 11.18
CA THR A 262 18.34 -9.15 10.08
C THR A 262 17.96 -8.43 8.77
N GLY A 263 16.85 -7.67 8.77
CA GLY A 263 16.43 -6.89 7.62
C GLY A 263 17.27 -5.63 7.46
N LEU A 264 17.63 -5.33 6.22
CA LEU A 264 18.11 -4.03 5.76
C LEU A 264 16.90 -3.25 5.25
N TYR A 265 16.79 -2.00 5.67
CA TYR A 265 15.65 -1.16 5.37
C TYR A 265 16.09 0.16 4.72
N THR A 266 15.18 0.73 3.95
CA THR A 266 15.20 2.14 3.55
C THR A 266 14.01 2.84 4.19
N SER A 267 14.20 4.09 4.58
CA SER A 267 13.18 4.92 5.21
C SER A 267 13.14 6.28 4.53
N GLN A 268 11.95 6.74 4.18
CA GLN A 268 11.74 7.94 3.39
C GLN A 268 10.52 8.72 3.90
N TRP A 269 10.63 10.04 3.83
CA TRP A 269 9.48 10.94 3.87
C TRP A 269 8.92 11.09 2.45
N PHE A 270 7.62 10.90 2.29
CA PHE A 270 6.89 11.28 1.09
C PHE A 270 6.05 12.52 1.38
N ASN A 271 6.16 13.51 0.50
CA ASN A 271 5.44 14.77 0.59
C ASN A 271 4.14 14.67 -0.25
N PRO A 272 2.96 14.60 0.39
CA PRO A 272 1.69 14.44 -0.32
C PRO A 272 1.27 15.67 -1.12
N ARG A 273 1.92 16.83 -0.93
CA ARG A 273 1.59 18.09 -1.61
C ARG A 273 2.18 18.18 -3.01
N ASN A 274 3.29 17.48 -3.26
CA ASN A 274 4.05 17.58 -4.51
C ASN A 274 4.60 16.23 -5.03
N GLY A 275 4.37 15.12 -4.31
CA GLY A 275 4.78 13.78 -4.72
C GLY A 275 6.28 13.46 -4.58
N THR A 276 7.07 14.32 -3.92
CA THR A 276 8.52 14.09 -3.79
C THR A 276 8.86 13.22 -2.58
N TYR A 277 9.91 12.42 -2.72
CA TYR A 277 10.51 11.66 -1.61
C TYR A 277 11.76 12.35 -1.06
N SER A 278 12.03 12.17 0.22
CA SER A 278 13.28 12.56 0.88
C SER A 278 13.77 11.39 1.73
N ILE A 279 15.01 10.96 1.51
CA ILE A 279 15.62 9.86 2.27
C ILE A 279 15.80 10.31 3.72
N ILE A 280 15.39 9.44 4.64
CA ILE A 280 15.69 9.57 6.07
C ILE A 280 16.98 8.81 6.36
N ASP A 281 17.01 7.53 5.97
CA ASP A 281 18.13 6.60 6.15
C ASP A 281 17.97 5.43 5.18
N GLU A 282 19.08 4.83 4.74
CA GLU A 282 19.14 3.76 3.74
C GLU A 282 20.15 2.68 4.13
N GLY A 283 19.79 1.40 3.94
CA GLY A 283 20.65 0.27 4.27
C GLY A 283 20.82 0.05 5.78
N TRP A 284 19.91 0.57 6.60
CA TRP A 284 19.98 0.44 8.05
C TRP A 284 19.37 -0.87 8.53
N MET A 285 19.86 -1.36 9.67
CA MET A 285 19.32 -2.52 10.38
C MET A 285 18.59 -2.06 11.65
N PRO A 286 17.44 -2.65 12.00
CA PRO A 286 16.81 -2.43 13.29
C PRO A 286 17.73 -2.89 14.44
N THR A 287 17.39 -2.48 15.66
CA THR A 287 18.01 -3.07 16.86
C THR A 287 17.72 -4.57 16.95
N LYS A 288 18.45 -5.30 17.81
CA LYS A 288 18.19 -6.73 18.08
C LYS A 288 16.75 -7.04 18.52
N ALA A 289 16.05 -6.06 19.09
CA ALA A 289 14.65 -6.18 19.49
C ALA A 289 13.66 -5.80 18.37
N GLY A 290 14.13 -5.60 17.13
CA GLY A 290 13.30 -5.23 15.99
C GLY A 290 12.78 -3.80 16.03
N LEU A 291 13.52 -2.88 16.68
CA LEU A 291 13.11 -1.49 16.88
C LEU A 291 13.91 -0.54 15.98
N TRP A 292 13.26 0.51 15.49
CA TRP A 292 13.91 1.66 14.86
C TRP A 292 13.22 2.97 15.27
N ASN A 293 14.01 4.02 15.50
CA ASN A 293 13.50 5.30 15.94
C ASN A 293 13.13 6.17 14.74
N ILE A 294 11.88 6.58 14.68
CA ILE A 294 11.35 7.48 13.67
C ILE A 294 11.77 8.90 14.08
N PRO A 295 12.56 9.61 13.23
CA PRO A 295 12.91 11.00 13.52
C PRO A 295 11.69 11.90 13.38
N SER A 296 11.84 13.15 13.84
CA SER A 296 10.83 14.18 13.60
C SER A 296 10.58 14.35 12.11
N GLN A 297 9.30 14.50 11.74
CA GLN A 297 8.94 14.86 10.37
C GLN A 297 9.55 16.21 9.94
N PRO A 298 9.72 16.46 8.62
CA PRO A 298 10.44 17.64 8.14
C PRO A 298 9.84 18.97 8.60
N THR A 299 8.51 19.09 8.64
CA THR A 299 7.80 20.29 9.11
C THR A 299 6.55 19.92 9.92
N SER A 300 6.28 20.66 10.99
CA SER A 300 5.11 20.47 11.85
C SER A 300 3.81 20.99 11.25
N THR A 301 3.90 22.03 10.41
CA THR A 301 2.76 22.72 9.78
C THR A 301 2.16 21.96 8.59
N ASP A 302 2.76 20.83 8.21
CA ASP A 302 2.43 20.07 7.02
C ASP A 302 2.21 18.59 7.34
N ASP A 303 1.51 17.91 6.44
CA ASP A 303 1.27 16.48 6.50
C ASP A 303 2.40 15.66 5.82
N TRP A 304 2.69 14.47 6.32
CA TRP A 304 3.78 13.65 5.80
C TRP A 304 3.42 12.18 5.79
N ILE A 305 3.98 11.44 4.84
CA ILE A 305 3.90 9.99 4.82
C ILE A 305 5.28 9.44 5.13
N LEU A 306 5.36 8.58 6.14
CA LEU A 306 6.54 7.76 6.40
C LEU A 306 6.41 6.47 5.60
N LYS A 307 7.43 6.14 4.80
CA LYS A 307 7.58 4.82 4.17
C LYS A 307 8.85 4.16 4.70
N ILE A 308 8.71 2.98 5.29
CA ILE A 308 9.83 2.10 5.65
C ILE A 308 9.67 0.82 4.84
N GLN A 309 10.69 0.46 4.08
CA GLN A 309 10.68 -0.69 3.18
C GLN A 309 11.92 -1.53 3.42
N ARG A 310 11.75 -2.84 3.63
CA ARG A 310 12.86 -3.79 3.64
C ARG A 310 13.41 -3.91 2.22
N ILE A 311 14.73 -3.86 2.08
CA ILE A 311 15.44 -3.89 0.79
C ILE A 311 16.21 -5.20 0.56
N ASN A 312 16.24 -6.10 1.54
CA ASN A 312 16.74 -7.47 1.43
C ASN A 312 15.68 -8.51 1.86
N GLY A 313 15.86 -9.77 1.47
CA GLY A 313 14.99 -10.87 1.88
C GLY A 313 13.57 -10.86 1.27
N PRO A 314 12.69 -11.78 1.72
CA PRO A 314 11.58 -12.36 0.94
C PRO A 314 10.44 -11.44 0.43
N ASN A 315 10.48 -10.12 0.64
CA ASN A 315 9.48 -9.16 0.13
C ASN A 315 10.15 -7.92 -0.50
N ALA A 316 11.43 -8.01 -0.86
CA ALA A 316 12.08 -7.12 -1.81
C ALA A 316 12.44 -8.00 -3.01
N LEU A 317 11.54 -8.09 -4.00
CA LEU A 317 11.55 -9.12 -5.04
C LEU A 317 11.36 -10.56 -4.49
N PRO A 318 10.63 -11.46 -5.18
CA PRO A 318 10.60 -12.87 -4.79
C PRO A 318 12.03 -13.45 -4.80
N ASN A 319 12.55 -13.86 -3.64
CA ASN A 319 13.80 -14.62 -3.56
C ASN A 319 13.53 -16.04 -4.06
N PHE A 320 13.90 -16.34 -5.30
CA PHE A 320 13.69 -17.65 -5.92
C PHE A 320 14.50 -18.78 -5.25
N ALA A 321 15.50 -18.46 -4.43
CA ALA A 321 16.24 -19.46 -3.68
C ALA A 321 15.61 -19.79 -2.33
N PHE A 322 14.77 -18.93 -1.75
CA PHE A 322 14.23 -19.13 -0.40
C PHE A 322 13.41 -20.43 -0.31
N GLY A 323 13.84 -21.35 0.56
CA GLY A 323 13.23 -22.68 0.72
C GLY A 323 13.38 -23.61 -0.47
N ALA A 324 14.16 -23.24 -1.50
CA ALA A 324 14.35 -24.05 -2.69
C ALA A 324 15.18 -25.31 -2.42
N SER A 325 15.06 -26.28 -3.33
CA SER A 325 15.90 -27.48 -3.29
C SER A 325 17.34 -27.10 -3.63
N ILE A 326 18.27 -27.29 -2.70
CA ILE A 326 19.67 -26.89 -2.87
C ILE A 326 20.64 -28.02 -2.59
N ARG A 327 21.67 -28.13 -3.43
CA ARG A 327 22.77 -29.09 -3.31
C ARG A 327 24.09 -28.34 -3.11
N SER A 328 25.05 -28.97 -2.45
CA SER A 328 26.41 -28.46 -2.32
C SER A 328 27.41 -29.50 -2.82
N SER A 329 28.62 -29.03 -3.10
CA SER A 329 29.76 -29.91 -3.38
C SER A 329 30.14 -30.79 -2.19
N SER A 330 30.04 -30.25 -0.99
CA SER A 330 30.22 -30.96 0.27
C SER A 330 29.62 -30.16 1.43
N ASN A 331 29.45 -30.84 2.57
CA ASN A 331 29.07 -30.23 3.84
C ASN A 331 30.15 -30.56 4.88
N ARG A 332 30.58 -29.58 5.66
CA ARG A 332 31.58 -29.75 6.73
C ARG A 332 31.14 -30.78 7.76
N ASN A 333 29.88 -30.72 8.19
CA ASN A 333 29.23 -31.71 9.06
C ASN A 333 27.70 -31.65 8.88
N ILE A 334 26.98 -32.38 9.75
CA ILE A 334 25.52 -32.52 9.67
C ILE A 334 24.73 -31.25 10.01
N ASN A 335 25.36 -30.25 10.64
CA ASN A 335 24.72 -28.99 11.01
C ASN A 335 24.98 -27.85 10.01
N GLN A 336 25.91 -28.02 9.08
CA GLN A 336 26.36 -27.00 8.12
C GLN A 336 26.06 -27.43 6.68
N THR A 337 24.79 -27.77 6.46
CA THR A 337 24.27 -28.32 5.20
C THR A 337 23.80 -27.21 4.24
N SER A 338 23.69 -27.52 2.95
CA SER A 338 23.36 -26.55 1.90
C SER A 338 22.05 -25.80 2.13
N ASN A 339 21.04 -26.44 2.73
CA ASN A 339 19.75 -25.81 3.01
C ASN A 339 19.83 -24.64 4.00
N LYS A 340 20.96 -24.50 4.72
CA LYS A 340 21.24 -23.38 5.63
C LYS A 340 21.69 -22.11 4.93
N ALA A 341 21.83 -22.14 3.61
CA ALA A 341 22.14 -20.96 2.81
C ALA A 341 20.90 -20.41 2.07
N VAL A 342 19.71 -20.94 2.34
CA VAL A 342 18.47 -20.55 1.64
C VAL A 342 17.26 -20.56 2.57
N ASP A 343 17.48 -20.53 3.89
CA ASP A 343 16.41 -20.58 4.89
C ASP A 343 16.12 -19.21 5.53
N GLY A 344 16.85 -18.16 5.12
CA GLY A 344 16.68 -16.79 5.61
C GLY A 344 17.21 -16.57 7.03
N ASP A 345 17.86 -17.55 7.65
CA ASP A 345 18.40 -17.46 9.01
C ASP A 345 19.91 -17.19 8.97
N LEU A 346 20.28 -15.92 9.17
CA LEU A 346 21.70 -15.49 9.19
C LEU A 346 22.48 -15.96 10.43
N GLY A 347 21.85 -16.66 11.37
CA GLY A 347 22.52 -17.28 12.52
C GLY A 347 23.13 -18.64 12.21
N ILE A 348 22.72 -19.26 11.12
CA ILE A 348 23.17 -20.58 10.65
C ILE A 348 23.69 -20.46 9.22
N TYR A 349 24.44 -21.46 8.77
CA TYR A 349 25.18 -21.33 7.51
C TYR A 349 25.55 -22.69 6.92
N TRP A 350 25.72 -22.70 5.61
CA TRP A 350 26.44 -23.76 4.93
C TRP A 350 27.95 -23.52 5.01
N GLN A 351 28.71 -24.62 5.11
CA GLN A 351 30.15 -24.59 4.96
C GLN A 351 30.64 -25.82 4.18
N ALA A 352 31.50 -25.60 3.18
CA ALA A 352 32.17 -26.70 2.49
C ALA A 352 33.19 -27.41 3.41
N ARG A 353 33.53 -28.67 3.12
CA ARG A 353 34.57 -29.39 3.86
C ARG A 353 35.91 -28.69 3.73
N ASP A 354 36.65 -28.58 4.83
CA ASP A 354 37.99 -27.96 4.84
C ASP A 354 38.96 -28.64 3.86
N ALA A 355 38.89 -29.96 3.73
CA ALA A 355 39.71 -30.71 2.76
C ALA A 355 39.39 -30.41 1.30
N GLN A 356 38.19 -29.87 1.01
CA GLN A 356 37.82 -29.47 -0.35
C GLN A 356 38.39 -28.09 -0.71
N GLY A 357 38.53 -27.18 0.25
CA GLY A 357 39.01 -25.82 -0.03
C GLY A 357 37.96 -24.94 -0.72
N PHE A 358 38.38 -23.76 -1.16
CA PHE A 358 37.56 -22.87 -1.99
C PHE A 358 37.39 -23.38 -3.42
N SER A 359 38.50 -23.77 -4.07
CA SER A 359 38.47 -24.18 -5.47
C SER A 359 37.57 -25.40 -5.66
N ASN A 360 36.57 -25.26 -6.55
CA ASN A 360 35.53 -26.26 -6.85
C ASN A 360 34.48 -26.49 -5.75
N SER A 361 34.45 -25.68 -4.68
CA SER A 361 33.30 -25.65 -3.79
C SER A 361 32.12 -24.95 -4.46
N TRP A 362 30.91 -25.47 -4.30
CA TRP A 362 29.73 -24.89 -4.94
C TRP A 362 28.43 -25.13 -4.15
N LEU A 363 27.47 -24.23 -4.36
CA LEU A 363 26.06 -24.36 -3.98
C LEU A 363 25.21 -24.23 -5.25
N ALA A 364 24.28 -25.15 -5.46
CA ALA A 364 23.40 -25.20 -6.63
C ALA A 364 21.93 -25.27 -6.21
N VAL A 365 21.18 -24.24 -6.57
CA VAL A 365 19.74 -24.11 -6.36
C VAL A 365 19.01 -24.71 -7.56
N ASP A 366 18.00 -25.51 -7.27
CA ASP A 366 17.06 -26.08 -8.25
C ASP A 366 15.72 -25.38 -8.15
N PHE A 367 15.32 -24.73 -9.23
CA PHE A 367 14.06 -23.98 -9.32
C PHE A 367 12.91 -24.87 -9.79
N HIS A 368 13.17 -26.09 -10.24
CA HIS A 368 12.22 -27.06 -10.84
C HIS A 368 11.52 -26.59 -12.13
N VAL A 369 11.55 -25.30 -12.44
CA VAL A 369 11.04 -24.67 -13.66
C VAL A 369 12.04 -23.66 -14.18
N ASN A 370 11.96 -23.33 -15.47
CA ASN A 370 12.77 -22.24 -16.02
C ASN A 370 12.30 -20.91 -15.45
N ILE A 371 13.19 -20.21 -14.76
CA ILE A 371 12.97 -18.85 -14.28
C ILE A 371 13.97 -17.90 -14.94
N THR A 372 13.57 -16.64 -15.11
CA THR A 372 14.48 -15.56 -15.51
C THR A 372 14.96 -14.85 -14.26
N PHE A 373 16.28 -14.63 -14.14
CA PHE A 373 16.88 -13.90 -13.02
C PHE A 373 18.11 -13.12 -13.49
N ASN A 374 18.44 -12.07 -12.76
CA ASN A 374 19.54 -11.17 -13.13
C ASN A 374 20.26 -10.57 -11.91
N LYS A 375 19.83 -10.89 -10.69
CA LYS A 375 20.46 -10.44 -9.44
C LYS A 375 20.67 -11.60 -8.49
N VAL A 376 21.85 -11.68 -7.88
CA VAL A 376 22.21 -12.66 -6.84
C VAL A 376 22.84 -11.95 -5.65
N CYS A 377 22.32 -12.18 -4.45
CA CYS A 377 22.92 -11.69 -3.20
C CYS A 377 23.54 -12.86 -2.44
N ILE A 378 24.72 -12.65 -1.87
CA ILE A 378 25.44 -13.67 -1.10
C ILE A 378 25.90 -13.05 0.21
N ILE A 379 25.55 -13.71 1.32
CA ILE A 379 26.01 -13.33 2.65
C ILE A 379 27.08 -14.32 3.07
N GLU A 380 28.34 -13.94 2.92
CA GLU A 380 29.49 -14.76 3.29
C GLU A 380 30.10 -14.37 4.64
N TYR A 381 30.86 -15.30 5.22
CA TYR A 381 31.68 -15.03 6.39
C TYR A 381 32.98 -14.31 6.01
N ASP A 382 33.23 -13.15 6.64
CA ASP A 382 34.57 -12.52 6.75
C ASP A 382 35.22 -12.16 5.41
N GLN A 383 34.42 -11.91 4.37
CA GLN A 383 34.86 -11.48 3.04
C GLN A 383 35.99 -12.33 2.43
N ARG A 384 35.89 -13.66 2.60
CA ARG A 384 36.98 -14.60 2.31
C ARG A 384 37.11 -14.98 0.85
N THR A 385 36.08 -14.78 0.04
CA THR A 385 36.13 -15.17 -1.37
C THR A 385 37.03 -14.21 -2.15
N THR A 386 37.95 -14.76 -2.94
CA THR A 386 38.82 -14.01 -3.86
C THR A 386 38.57 -14.37 -5.33
N GLY A 387 37.67 -15.32 -5.60
CA GLY A 387 37.23 -15.69 -6.93
C GLY A 387 36.01 -16.61 -6.90
N TYR A 388 35.01 -16.31 -7.73
CA TYR A 388 33.82 -17.13 -7.91
C TYR A 388 33.15 -16.89 -9.28
N ARG A 389 32.24 -17.78 -9.64
CA ARG A 389 31.31 -17.59 -10.77
C ARG A 389 29.89 -17.91 -10.37
N ILE A 390 28.96 -17.22 -11.03
CA ILE A 390 27.55 -17.58 -11.04
C ILE A 390 27.28 -18.24 -12.39
N GLU A 391 26.74 -19.44 -12.36
CA GLU A 391 26.43 -20.23 -13.54
C GLU A 391 24.95 -20.66 -13.51
N TYR A 392 24.36 -20.84 -14.69
CA TYR A 392 22.97 -21.29 -14.83
C TYR A 392 22.88 -22.48 -15.80
N TRP A 393 21.90 -23.35 -15.55
CA TRP A 393 21.63 -24.50 -16.41
C TRP A 393 20.62 -24.12 -17.49
N ASN A 394 21.03 -24.18 -18.76
CA ASN A 394 20.17 -23.84 -19.90
C ASN A 394 19.33 -25.03 -20.42
N GLY A 395 19.36 -26.17 -19.73
CA GLY A 395 18.75 -27.43 -20.17
C GLY A 395 19.75 -28.49 -20.63
N THR A 396 20.95 -28.09 -21.09
CA THR A 396 21.98 -29.01 -21.62
C THR A 396 23.38 -28.77 -21.07
N HIS A 397 23.72 -27.53 -20.73
CA HIS A 397 25.03 -27.14 -20.24
C HIS A 397 24.94 -26.06 -19.16
N TRP A 398 25.97 -26.00 -18.30
CA TRP A 398 26.18 -24.87 -17.40
C TRP A 398 26.83 -23.74 -18.18
N LEU A 399 26.23 -22.55 -18.14
CA LEU A 399 26.73 -21.33 -18.75
C LEU A 399 27.06 -20.31 -17.66
N ILE A 400 28.09 -19.50 -17.88
CA ILE A 400 28.51 -18.45 -16.93
C ILE A 400 27.62 -17.22 -17.13
N ALA A 401 26.93 -16.81 -16.06
CA ALA A 401 26.20 -15.55 -16.01
C ALA A 401 27.10 -14.41 -15.51
N TYR A 402 27.99 -14.70 -14.57
CA TYR A 402 28.87 -13.71 -13.95
C TYR A 402 30.16 -14.34 -13.41
N THR A 403 31.25 -13.57 -13.41
CA THR A 403 32.54 -13.92 -12.77
C THR A 403 32.96 -12.77 -11.88
N GLY A 404 33.30 -13.07 -10.63
CA GLY A 404 33.65 -12.08 -9.62
C GLY A 404 34.87 -12.48 -8.80
N PHE A 405 35.41 -11.51 -8.06
CA PHE A 405 36.57 -11.70 -7.19
C PHE A 405 36.18 -11.58 -5.73
N THR A 406 35.39 -10.58 -5.35
CA THR A 406 34.93 -10.38 -3.97
C THR A 406 33.40 -10.43 -3.89
N ILE A 407 32.89 -10.84 -2.74
CA ILE A 407 31.45 -10.83 -2.46
C ILE A 407 31.16 -9.63 -1.55
N ASN A 408 30.24 -8.77 -1.98
CA ASN A 408 29.62 -7.76 -1.14
C ASN A 408 28.13 -8.09 -0.96
N HIS A 409 27.57 -7.73 0.18
CA HIS A 409 26.20 -8.10 0.54
C HIS A 409 25.12 -7.31 -0.23
N GLU A 410 25.52 -6.35 -1.06
CA GLU A 410 24.63 -5.48 -1.86
C GLU A 410 23.98 -6.22 -3.05
N GLY A 411 24.58 -7.35 -3.45
CA GLY A 411 24.11 -8.20 -4.54
C GLY A 411 24.67 -7.79 -5.90
N ILE A 412 24.94 -8.80 -6.72
CA ILE A 412 25.50 -8.64 -8.05
C ILE A 412 24.38 -8.64 -9.08
N ILE A 413 24.36 -7.63 -9.95
CA ILE A 413 23.46 -7.55 -11.11
C ILE A 413 24.25 -7.89 -12.38
N PHE A 414 23.68 -8.73 -13.23
CA PHE A 414 24.23 -9.13 -14.52
C PHE A 414 23.13 -9.13 -15.59
N LYS A 415 23.48 -9.42 -16.85
CA LYS A 415 22.49 -9.55 -17.92
C LYS A 415 21.52 -10.68 -17.59
N ALA A 416 20.21 -10.42 -17.65
CA ALA A 416 19.20 -11.44 -17.34
C ALA A 416 19.43 -12.74 -18.11
N VAL A 417 19.34 -13.86 -17.38
CA VAL A 417 19.48 -15.22 -17.91
C VAL A 417 18.27 -16.06 -17.51
N THR A 418 18.00 -17.11 -18.26
CA THR A 418 16.90 -18.05 -17.98
C THR A 418 17.45 -19.45 -17.82
N GLY A 419 17.08 -20.14 -16.74
CA GLY A 419 17.49 -21.51 -16.49
C GLY A 419 16.68 -22.19 -15.39
N SER A 420 16.75 -23.52 -15.33
CA SER A 420 16.05 -24.32 -14.32
C SER A 420 16.87 -24.51 -13.04
N GLN A 421 18.16 -24.20 -13.08
CA GLN A 421 19.07 -24.25 -11.94
C GLN A 421 20.06 -23.09 -12.01
N MET A 422 20.53 -22.65 -10.85
CA MET A 422 21.66 -21.72 -10.70
C MET A 422 22.68 -22.34 -9.75
N ARG A 423 23.97 -22.11 -9.98
CA ARG A 423 25.01 -22.41 -9.00
C ARG A 423 26.00 -21.28 -8.83
N ILE A 424 26.45 -21.11 -7.60
CA ILE A 424 27.70 -20.40 -7.31
C ILE A 424 28.83 -21.42 -7.22
N ILE A 425 29.93 -21.17 -7.92
CA ILE A 425 31.17 -21.94 -7.83
C ILE A 425 32.31 -21.06 -7.36
N PHE A 426 32.94 -21.44 -6.27
CA PHE A 426 34.10 -20.76 -5.71
C PHE A 426 35.36 -21.25 -6.43
N THR A 427 36.20 -20.33 -6.87
CA THR A 427 37.46 -20.62 -7.58
C THR A 427 38.68 -20.35 -6.70
N SER A 428 38.61 -19.36 -5.79
CA SER A 428 39.66 -19.04 -4.84
C SER A 428 39.13 -18.27 -3.63
N GLY A 429 39.86 -18.32 -2.52
CA GLY A 429 39.56 -17.59 -1.30
C GLY A 429 40.67 -17.70 -0.26
N ILE A 430 40.49 -17.03 0.87
CA ILE A 430 41.41 -17.00 2.01
C ILE A 430 40.80 -17.82 3.16
N GLY A 431 41.61 -18.66 3.80
CA GLY A 431 41.17 -19.57 4.84
C GLY A 431 40.86 -20.98 4.31
N TYR A 432 40.08 -21.77 5.07
CA TYR A 432 39.91 -23.19 4.79
C TYR A 432 38.85 -23.52 3.74
N SER A 433 37.71 -22.83 3.73
CA SER A 433 36.54 -23.16 2.91
C SER A 433 35.53 -22.01 2.88
N PRO A 434 34.67 -21.91 1.85
CA PRO A 434 33.59 -20.94 1.82
C PRO A 434 32.55 -21.25 2.90
N ILE A 435 32.04 -20.17 3.52
CA ILE A 435 30.97 -20.19 4.51
C ILE A 435 29.92 -19.19 4.04
N ILE A 436 28.70 -19.68 3.83
CA ILE A 436 27.60 -18.90 3.27
C ILE A 436 26.41 -18.98 4.21
N TYR A 437 26.04 -17.83 4.75
CA TYR A 437 24.87 -17.63 5.58
C TYR A 437 23.61 -17.60 4.73
N GLU A 438 23.64 -16.92 3.59
CA GLU A 438 22.47 -16.83 2.71
C GLU A 438 22.89 -16.64 1.25
N LEU A 439 22.15 -17.26 0.35
CA LEU A 439 22.22 -17.17 -1.10
C LEU A 439 20.83 -16.82 -1.61
N GLU A 440 20.70 -15.65 -2.23
CA GLU A 440 19.42 -15.12 -2.69
C GLU A 440 19.46 -14.90 -4.22
N VAL A 441 18.33 -15.13 -4.90
CA VAL A 441 18.21 -15.03 -6.36
C VAL A 441 16.97 -14.25 -6.72
N TYR A 442 17.10 -13.23 -7.58
CA TYR A 442 16.03 -12.30 -7.90
C TYR A 442 15.96 -11.95 -9.39
N ASP A 443 14.77 -11.53 -9.82
CA ASP A 443 14.55 -10.76 -11.05
C ASP A 443 14.33 -9.28 -10.71
N SER A 444 15.39 -8.48 -10.84
CA SER A 444 15.38 -7.05 -10.57
C SER A 444 14.70 -6.21 -11.65
N THR A 445 14.24 -6.82 -12.75
CA THR A 445 13.51 -6.08 -13.80
C THR A 445 12.06 -5.78 -13.42
N SER A 446 11.52 -6.48 -12.41
CA SER A 446 10.15 -6.25 -11.89
C SER A 446 9.98 -4.96 -11.04
N ILE A 447 11.03 -4.13 -10.92
CA ILE A 447 10.98 -2.81 -10.27
C ILE A 447 11.03 -1.65 -11.30
N ALA A 448 11.14 -1.95 -12.59
CA ALA A 448 11.22 -0.94 -13.65
C ALA A 448 9.92 -0.85 -14.46
N THR A 449 8.82 -0.47 -13.82
CA THR A 449 7.64 0.13 -14.48
C THR A 449 6.91 1.08 -13.55
#